data_AF-A0A6B3IJH4-F1
#
_entry.id   AF-A0A6B3IJH4-F1
#
_cell.length_a   1.000
_cell.length_b   1.000
_cell.length_c   1.000
_cell.angle_alpha   90.00
_cell.angle_beta   90.00
_cell.angle_gamma   90.00
#
_symmetry.space_group_name_H-M   'P 1'
#
loop_
_entity.id
_entity.type
_entity.pdbx_description
1 polymer ?
#
loop_
_entity_poly.entity_id
_entity_poly.type
_entity_poly.pdbx_seq_one_letter_code
_entity_poly.pdbx_strand_id
1 'polypeptide(L)'
;ATMAHAAPPPPLPGNADDLDRTFQPALDYDKDGCYATSAIGPDGTIAPGLKLGGAVYGDCRDRSDLDTGNAYSRSKCDNGWCAILYTYYFEKDQVAPGGLFGGHRHDWEHVVVWVHDNRAEYVATSAHGNFTVHKAADLTFDGTHHKIVYHKDGA
;
A
#
# COMPACT_ATOMS: atom_id res chain seq x y z
N ALA A 1 -1.52 20.27 -25.48
CA ALA A 1 -0.98 18.92 -25.24
C ALA A 1 -1.09 18.67 -23.75
N THR A 2 -1.95 17.73 -23.34
CA THR A 2 -1.90 17.20 -21.97
C THR A 2 -0.52 16.60 -21.79
N MET A 3 0.25 17.10 -20.81
CA MET A 3 1.49 16.45 -20.41
C MET A 3 1.09 15.04 -20.00
N ALA A 4 1.56 14.02 -20.73
CA ALA A 4 1.46 12.65 -20.25
C ALA A 4 2.26 12.61 -18.94
N HIS A 5 1.57 12.48 -17.80
CA HIS A 5 2.26 12.22 -16.55
C HIS A 5 3.02 10.90 -16.75
N ALA A 6 4.29 10.85 -16.36
CA ALA A 6 5.10 9.65 -16.54
C ALA A 6 4.50 8.52 -15.70
N ALA A 7 3.96 7.51 -16.38
CA ALA A 7 3.29 6.38 -15.77
C ALA A 7 4.25 5.63 -14.81
N PRO A 8 3.70 4.90 -13.82
CA PRO A 8 4.48 3.97 -13.02
C PRO A 8 5.28 2.99 -13.89
N PRO A 9 6.47 2.55 -13.45
CA PRO A 9 7.24 1.56 -14.18
C PRO A 9 6.48 0.21 -14.25
N PRO A 10 6.86 -0.73 -15.12
CA PRO A 10 6.33 -2.09 -15.05
C PRO A 10 6.53 -2.69 -13.64
N PRO A 11 5.59 -3.49 -13.12
CA PRO A 11 5.73 -4.09 -11.79
C PRO A 11 6.90 -5.08 -11.74
N LEU A 12 7.48 -5.24 -10.55
CA LEU A 12 8.39 -6.36 -10.29
C LEU A 12 7.64 -7.69 -10.43
N PRO A 13 8.29 -8.74 -10.95
CA PRO A 13 7.72 -10.09 -10.93
C PRO A 13 7.57 -10.57 -9.47
N GLY A 14 6.47 -11.27 -9.19
CA GLY A 14 6.21 -11.79 -7.85
C GLY A 14 7.27 -12.80 -7.41
N ASN A 15 7.90 -12.53 -6.26
CA ASN A 15 8.98 -13.36 -5.69
C ASN A 15 8.86 -13.56 -4.16
N ALA A 16 7.73 -13.19 -3.56
CA ALA A 16 7.50 -13.37 -2.12
C ALA A 16 7.50 -14.86 -1.72
N ASP A 17 7.99 -15.15 -0.51
CA ASP A 17 7.96 -16.49 0.08
C ASP A 17 6.53 -16.90 0.51
N ASP A 18 6.31 -18.19 0.79
CA ASP A 18 4.99 -18.72 1.12
C ASP A 18 4.37 -18.07 2.37
N LEU A 19 5.18 -17.74 3.38
CA LEU A 19 4.73 -17.02 4.57
C LEU A 19 4.11 -15.67 4.20
N ASP A 20 4.85 -14.88 3.43
CA ASP A 20 4.46 -13.54 3.00
C ASP A 20 3.25 -13.60 2.05
N ARG A 21 3.14 -14.63 1.19
CA ARG A 21 1.95 -14.82 0.35
C ARG A 21 0.71 -15.19 1.17
N THR A 22 0.89 -16.07 2.17
CA THR A 22 -0.21 -16.56 3.00
C THR A 22 -0.90 -15.43 3.75
N PHE A 23 -0.13 -14.49 4.32
CA PHE A 23 -0.67 -13.42 5.16
C PHE A 23 -0.81 -12.07 4.44
N GLN A 24 -0.65 -12.04 3.12
CA GLN A 24 -0.73 -10.80 2.34
C GLN A 24 -2.08 -10.09 2.59
N PRO A 25 -2.11 -8.78 2.90
CA PRO A 25 -3.37 -8.06 3.06
C PRO A 25 -4.22 -8.07 1.79
N ALA A 26 -5.53 -8.18 1.96
CA ALA A 26 -6.50 -7.85 0.91
C ALA A 26 -6.82 -6.36 1.02
N LEU A 27 -6.43 -5.59 0.00
CA LEU A 27 -6.63 -4.14 -0.01
C LEU A 27 -7.96 -3.73 -0.65
N ASP A 28 -8.66 -2.84 0.04
CA ASP A 28 -9.69 -1.98 -0.52
C ASP A 28 -9.11 -0.56 -0.66
N TYR A 29 -9.14 -0.03 -1.88
CA TYR A 29 -8.79 1.36 -2.13
C TYR A 29 -10.10 2.12 -2.19
N ASP A 30 -10.46 2.77 -1.08
CA ASP A 30 -11.65 3.62 -1.04
C ASP A 30 -11.54 4.73 -2.11
N LYS A 31 -12.57 5.54 -2.30
CA LYS A 31 -12.69 6.44 -3.46
C LYS A 31 -11.92 7.75 -3.29
N ASP A 32 -11.08 7.86 -2.28
CA ASP A 32 -10.50 9.12 -1.79
C ASP A 32 -8.96 9.17 -1.85
N GLY A 33 -8.31 8.20 -2.48
CA GLY A 33 -6.85 8.17 -2.70
C GLY A 33 -6.45 7.54 -4.03
N CYS A 34 -5.15 7.41 -4.29
CA CYS A 34 -4.63 6.69 -5.46
C CYS A 34 -4.77 5.16 -5.30
N TYR A 35 -4.68 4.41 -6.40
CA TYR A 35 -4.37 2.98 -6.32
C TYR A 35 -2.89 2.79 -5.97
N ALA A 36 -2.58 1.69 -5.26
CA ALA A 36 -1.19 1.30 -5.10
C ALA A 36 -0.61 0.87 -6.44
N THR A 37 0.63 1.27 -6.72
CA THR A 37 1.34 0.98 -7.95
C THR A 37 2.78 0.53 -7.68
N SER A 38 3.54 0.26 -8.73
CA SER A 38 4.95 -0.08 -8.64
C SER A 38 5.78 1.16 -8.28
N ALA A 39 6.60 1.05 -7.23
CA ALA A 39 7.57 2.08 -6.87
C ALA A 39 8.87 1.98 -7.68
N ILE A 40 9.18 0.78 -8.16
CA ILE A 40 10.41 0.47 -8.89
C ILE A 40 10.15 -0.63 -9.92
N GLY A 41 10.73 -0.45 -11.11
CA GLY A 41 10.67 -1.43 -12.20
C GLY A 41 11.77 -2.49 -12.15
N PRO A 42 11.65 -3.56 -12.94
CA PRO A 42 12.67 -4.62 -13.02
C PRO A 42 14.07 -4.14 -13.45
N ASP A 43 14.16 -2.98 -14.12
CA ASP A 43 15.40 -2.35 -14.57
C ASP A 43 15.95 -1.31 -13.56
N GLY A 44 15.30 -1.15 -12.41
CA GLY A 44 15.65 -0.16 -11.40
C GLY A 44 15.05 1.24 -11.63
N THR A 45 14.21 1.43 -12.65
CA THR A 45 13.49 2.70 -12.86
C THR A 45 12.59 2.98 -11.67
N ILE A 46 12.77 4.13 -11.02
CA ILE A 46 11.98 4.56 -9.86
C ILE A 46 10.75 5.32 -10.35
N ALA A 47 9.59 5.07 -9.74
CA ALA A 47 8.37 5.78 -10.02
C ALA A 47 8.51 7.29 -9.74
N PRO A 48 8.17 8.17 -10.71
CA PRO A 48 8.34 9.61 -10.57
C PRO A 48 7.28 10.26 -9.66
N GLY A 49 6.21 9.51 -9.35
CA GLY A 49 5.05 9.98 -8.60
C GLY A 49 4.29 11.13 -9.30
N LEU A 50 3.25 11.63 -8.64
CA LEU A 50 2.40 12.70 -9.17
C LEU A 50 2.61 14.02 -8.42
N LYS A 51 2.47 15.14 -9.14
CA LYS A 51 2.38 16.45 -8.50
C LYS A 51 1.04 16.54 -7.76
N LEU A 52 1.00 17.30 -6.67
CA LEU A 52 -0.27 17.78 -6.14
C LEU A 52 -0.93 18.71 -7.17
N GLY A 53 -2.26 18.69 -7.20
CA GLY A 53 -3.10 19.42 -8.13
C GLY A 53 -4.37 18.64 -8.46
N GLY A 54 -5.23 19.23 -9.29
CA GLY A 54 -6.42 18.55 -9.82
C GLY A 54 -7.30 17.91 -8.74
N ALA A 55 -7.92 16.78 -9.08
CA ALA A 55 -8.63 15.94 -8.12
C ALA A 55 -7.65 15.20 -7.20
N VAL A 56 -8.09 14.85 -5.99
CA VAL A 56 -7.30 14.08 -5.01
C VAL A 56 -6.72 12.82 -5.63
N TYR A 57 -7.59 12.02 -6.24
CA TYR A 57 -7.26 10.78 -6.95
C TYR A 57 -7.02 10.97 -8.46
N GLY A 58 -6.89 12.21 -8.93
CA GLY A 58 -6.71 12.50 -10.35
C GLY A 58 -5.40 11.91 -10.87
N ASP A 59 -5.49 11.24 -12.02
CA ASP A 59 -4.38 10.62 -12.76
C ASP A 59 -3.68 9.44 -12.05
N CYS A 60 -4.28 8.84 -11.01
CA CYS A 60 -3.72 7.67 -10.29
C CYS A 60 -4.77 6.62 -9.88
N ARG A 61 -5.89 6.55 -10.61
CA ARG A 61 -6.94 5.52 -10.41
C ARG A 61 -7.35 4.87 -11.73
N ASP A 62 -6.48 4.90 -12.72
CA ASP A 62 -6.74 4.25 -13.99
C ASP A 62 -6.48 2.75 -13.88
N ARG A 63 -7.06 1.97 -14.79
CA ARG A 63 -6.89 0.51 -14.76
C ARG A 63 -5.43 0.10 -14.88
N SER A 64 -4.63 0.87 -15.63
CA SER A 64 -3.19 0.67 -15.73
C SER A 64 -2.49 0.74 -14.39
N ASP A 65 -2.86 1.67 -13.51
CA ASP A 65 -2.22 1.83 -12.20
C ASP A 65 -2.48 0.62 -11.32
N LEU A 66 -3.72 0.11 -11.36
CA LEU A 66 -4.13 -1.08 -10.63
C LEU A 66 -3.44 -2.35 -11.17
N ASP A 67 -3.31 -2.48 -12.49
CA ASP A 67 -2.66 -3.64 -13.13
C ASP A 67 -1.13 -3.64 -12.93
N THR A 68 -0.51 -2.49 -12.64
CA THR A 68 0.92 -2.34 -12.31
C THR A 68 1.21 -2.38 -10.80
N GLY A 69 0.22 -2.72 -9.97
CA GLY A 69 0.36 -2.78 -8.52
C GLY A 69 1.41 -3.78 -8.05
N ASN A 70 2.27 -3.36 -7.12
CA ASN A 70 3.09 -4.27 -6.33
C ASN A 70 2.72 -4.16 -4.84
N ALA A 71 2.68 -5.31 -4.17
CA ALA A 71 2.84 -5.38 -2.72
C ALA A 71 4.28 -5.77 -2.44
N TYR A 72 4.99 -4.96 -1.65
CA TYR A 72 6.35 -5.29 -1.22
C TYR A 72 6.27 -5.91 0.17
N SER A 73 7.07 -6.93 0.44
CA SER A 73 7.09 -7.58 1.75
C SER A 73 8.50 -7.81 2.25
N ARG A 74 8.64 -7.80 3.58
CA ARG A 74 9.84 -8.27 4.27
C ARG A 74 9.43 -8.88 5.61
N SER A 75 9.82 -10.13 5.83
CA SER A 75 9.56 -10.82 7.08
C SER A 75 10.83 -11.05 7.92
N LYS A 76 10.64 -11.17 9.23
CA LYS A 76 11.65 -11.65 10.18
C LYS A 76 10.99 -12.50 11.24
N CYS A 77 11.54 -13.69 11.47
CA CYS A 77 11.09 -14.59 12.54
C CYS A 77 12.12 -14.67 13.66
N ASP A 78 11.65 -14.58 14.90
CA ASP A 78 12.44 -14.73 16.13
C ASP A 78 11.54 -15.11 17.32
N ASN A 79 12.06 -15.89 18.27
CA ASN A 79 11.35 -16.31 19.49
C ASN A 79 9.94 -16.92 19.26
N GLY A 80 9.75 -17.68 18.17
CA GLY A 80 8.47 -18.30 17.81
C GLY A 80 7.47 -17.36 17.13
N TRP A 81 7.83 -16.09 16.93
CA TRP A 81 7.03 -15.09 16.22
C TRP A 81 7.64 -14.77 14.86
N CYS A 82 6.80 -14.39 13.91
CA CYS A 82 7.21 -13.77 12.66
C CYS A 82 6.49 -12.42 12.52
N ALA A 83 7.24 -11.36 12.23
CA ALA A 83 6.67 -10.10 11.79
C ALA A 83 6.83 -10.00 10.28
N ILE A 84 5.73 -9.79 9.55
CA ILE A 84 5.72 -9.59 8.10
C ILE A 84 5.30 -8.14 7.85
N LEU A 85 6.22 -7.32 7.35
CA LEU A 85 5.93 -5.95 6.93
C LEU A 85 5.55 -5.98 5.46
N TYR A 86 4.31 -5.64 5.15
CA TYR A 86 3.86 -5.29 3.81
C TYR A 86 3.91 -3.79 3.62
N THR A 87 4.26 -3.35 2.42
CA THR A 87 4.21 -1.94 2.08
C THR A 87 3.73 -1.72 0.66
N TYR A 88 3.04 -0.60 0.47
CA TYR A 88 2.34 -0.21 -0.74
C TYR A 88 2.71 1.23 -1.09
N TYR A 89 3.01 1.45 -2.36
CA TYR A 89 3.38 2.76 -2.86
C TYR A 89 2.24 3.39 -3.63
N PHE A 90 1.98 4.66 -3.34
CA PHE A 90 1.01 5.49 -4.04
C PHE A 90 1.73 6.71 -4.61
N GLU A 91 1.31 7.19 -5.78
CA GLU A 91 2.07 8.22 -6.48
C GLU A 91 1.99 9.61 -5.84
N LYS A 92 0.95 9.86 -5.05
CA LYS A 92 0.75 11.05 -4.23
C LYS A 92 -0.23 10.76 -3.08
N ASP A 93 -0.10 11.54 -2.02
CA ASP A 93 -1.14 11.76 -1.01
C ASP A 93 -1.56 13.23 -1.10
N GLN A 94 -2.86 13.49 -1.29
CA GLN A 94 -3.41 14.83 -1.41
C GLN A 94 -4.63 15.02 -0.51
N VAL A 95 -4.56 16.02 0.36
CA VAL A 95 -5.60 16.23 1.37
C VAL A 95 -6.94 16.68 0.75
N ALA A 96 -6.90 17.50 -0.31
CA ALA A 96 -8.10 18.04 -0.97
C ALA A 96 -7.80 18.50 -2.42
N PRO A 97 -8.83 18.68 -3.27
CA PRO A 97 -8.66 19.13 -4.65
C PRO A 97 -7.89 20.45 -4.78
N GLY A 98 -7.18 20.62 -5.90
CA GLY A 98 -6.43 21.83 -6.24
C GLY A 98 -5.02 21.90 -5.64
N GLY A 99 -4.62 20.95 -4.79
CA GLY A 99 -3.24 20.81 -4.30
C GLY A 99 -2.74 21.93 -3.36
N LEU A 100 -3.63 22.82 -2.90
CA LEU A 100 -3.29 23.96 -2.04
C LEU A 100 -3.40 23.66 -0.53
N PHE A 101 -4.07 22.57 -0.17
CA PHE A 101 -4.43 22.25 1.21
C PHE A 101 -3.46 21.26 1.89
N GLY A 102 -2.31 21.00 1.27
CA GLY A 102 -1.31 20.06 1.76
C GLY A 102 -1.36 18.68 1.10
N GLY A 103 -0.40 17.84 1.48
CA GLY A 103 -0.12 16.54 0.86
C GLY A 103 1.33 16.45 0.42
N HIS A 104 1.68 15.36 -0.25
CA HIS A 104 3.00 15.15 -0.83
C HIS A 104 2.96 14.27 -2.08
N ARG A 105 3.95 14.48 -2.94
CA ARG A 105 4.30 13.50 -3.97
C ARG A 105 4.89 12.29 -3.27
N HIS A 106 4.52 11.10 -3.75
CA HIS A 106 4.86 9.80 -3.19
C HIS A 106 4.18 9.57 -1.86
N ASP A 107 3.69 8.37 -1.66
CA ASP A 107 3.16 7.92 -0.39
C ASP A 107 3.47 6.43 -0.22
N TRP A 108 3.74 6.05 1.02
CA TRP A 108 4.16 4.71 1.41
C TRP A 108 3.43 4.30 2.67
N GLU A 109 2.48 3.40 2.51
CA GLU A 109 1.76 2.82 3.64
C GLU A 109 2.23 1.41 3.94
N HIS A 110 1.99 0.99 5.17
CA HIS A 110 2.58 -0.19 5.78
C HIS A 110 1.53 -0.97 6.57
N VAL A 111 1.63 -2.29 6.48
CA VAL A 111 0.87 -3.20 7.33
C VAL A 111 1.83 -4.23 7.90
N VAL A 112 1.83 -4.41 9.23
CA VAL A 112 2.63 -5.43 9.90
C VAL A 112 1.73 -6.54 10.40
N VAL A 113 1.92 -7.76 9.93
CA VAL A 113 1.25 -8.94 10.46
C VAL A 113 2.18 -9.67 11.42
N TRP A 114 1.74 -9.82 12.66
CA TRP A 114 2.42 -10.61 13.69
C TRP A 114 1.82 -12.01 13.71
N VAL A 115 2.65 -12.99 13.34
CA VAL A 115 2.28 -14.40 13.20
C VAL A 115 2.95 -15.21 14.31
N HIS A 116 2.20 -16.12 14.92
CA HIS A 116 2.69 -17.12 15.87
C HIS A 116 1.97 -18.43 15.58
N ASP A 117 2.64 -19.59 15.66
CA ASP A 117 2.04 -20.90 15.33
C ASP A 117 1.25 -20.92 13.99
N ASN A 118 1.77 -20.28 12.95
CA ASN A 118 1.12 -20.13 11.63
C ASN A 118 -0.29 -19.50 11.67
N ARG A 119 -0.56 -18.64 12.65
CA ARG A 119 -1.79 -17.82 12.73
C ARG A 119 -1.42 -16.35 12.95
N ALA A 120 -2.15 -15.46 12.30
CA ALA A 120 -2.05 -14.03 12.56
C ALA A 120 -2.68 -13.72 13.93
N GLU A 121 -1.93 -13.06 14.80
CA GLU A 121 -2.37 -12.68 16.15
C GLU A 121 -2.64 -11.18 16.24
N TYR A 122 -1.82 -10.38 15.56
CA TYR A 122 -1.98 -8.94 15.51
C TYR A 122 -1.70 -8.42 14.11
N VAL A 123 -2.40 -7.35 13.75
CA VAL A 123 -2.14 -6.58 12.53
C VAL A 123 -1.95 -5.13 12.94
N ALA A 124 -0.85 -4.51 12.51
CA ALA A 124 -0.61 -3.10 12.74
C ALA A 124 -0.71 -2.33 11.42
N THR A 125 -1.48 -1.24 11.39
CA THR A 125 -1.66 -0.38 10.22
C THR A 125 -0.97 0.95 10.43
N SER A 126 -0.22 1.44 9.45
CA SER A 126 0.38 2.77 9.51
C SER A 126 -0.68 3.86 9.44
N ALA A 127 -0.40 4.98 10.12
CA ALA A 127 -1.13 6.23 10.01
C ALA A 127 -0.19 7.38 10.37
N HIS A 128 0.23 8.17 9.37
CA HIS A 128 1.07 9.36 9.55
C HIS A 128 2.33 9.14 10.42
N GLY A 129 3.05 8.04 10.14
CA GLY A 129 4.28 7.67 10.85
C GLY A 129 4.09 6.91 12.17
N ASN A 130 2.84 6.75 12.63
CA ASN A 130 2.49 5.88 13.76
C ASN A 130 1.90 4.56 13.26
N PHE A 131 1.71 3.62 14.18
CA PHE A 131 0.99 2.38 13.93
C PHE A 131 -0.14 2.20 14.94
N THR A 132 -1.32 1.81 14.45
CA THR A 132 -2.39 1.29 15.29
C THR A 132 -2.34 -0.23 15.25
N VAL A 133 -2.27 -0.87 16.43
CA VAL A 133 -2.20 -2.33 16.55
C VAL A 133 -3.59 -2.88 16.87
N HIS A 134 -4.04 -3.81 16.03
CA HIS A 134 -5.33 -4.48 16.15
C HIS A 134 -5.10 -5.95 16.51
N LYS A 135 -5.95 -6.53 17.35
CA LYS A 135 -5.98 -7.98 17.52
C LYS A 135 -6.61 -8.61 16.29
N ALA A 136 -6.03 -9.70 15.79
CA ALA A 136 -6.58 -10.40 14.63
C ALA A 136 -8.05 -10.84 14.85
N ALA A 137 -8.43 -11.18 16.08
CA ALA A 137 -9.80 -11.57 16.42
C ALA A 137 -10.85 -10.46 16.20
N ASP A 138 -10.42 -9.19 16.13
CA ASP A 138 -11.30 -8.04 15.94
C ASP A 138 -11.39 -7.62 14.45
N LEU A 139 -10.70 -8.33 13.56
CA LEU A 139 -10.58 -7.99 12.14
C LEU A 139 -11.36 -8.95 11.23
N THR A 140 -11.68 -8.46 10.03
CA THR A 140 -12.28 -9.28 8.98
C THR A 140 -11.19 -9.85 8.06
N PHE A 141 -11.35 -11.11 7.67
CA PHE A 141 -10.43 -11.82 6.77
C PHE A 141 -11.16 -12.36 5.55
N ASP A 142 -10.41 -12.51 4.45
CA ASP A 142 -10.70 -13.43 3.36
C ASP A 142 -9.66 -14.57 3.41
N GLY A 143 -10.03 -15.73 3.93
CA GLY A 143 -9.07 -16.78 4.28
C GLY A 143 -8.05 -16.29 5.31
N THR A 144 -6.78 -16.24 4.94
CA THR A 144 -5.67 -15.72 5.77
C THR A 144 -5.32 -14.25 5.46
N HIS A 145 -6.02 -13.65 4.50
CA HIS A 145 -5.81 -12.27 4.06
C HIS A 145 -6.71 -11.34 4.86
N HIS A 146 -6.12 -10.59 5.79
CA HIS A 146 -6.84 -9.56 6.54
C HIS A 146 -7.23 -8.41 5.60
N LYS A 147 -8.44 -7.86 5.78
CA LYS A 147 -8.96 -6.78 4.94
C LYS A 147 -8.48 -5.43 5.48
N ILE A 148 -7.81 -4.67 4.62
CA ILE A 148 -7.28 -3.34 4.94
C ILE A 148 -7.86 -2.33 3.96
N VAL A 149 -8.30 -1.20 4.49
CA VAL A 149 -8.75 -0.06 3.68
C VAL A 149 -7.63 0.97 3.66
N TYR A 150 -7.16 1.34 2.46
CA TYR A 150 -6.41 2.57 2.27
C TYR A 150 -7.40 3.70 2.02
N HIS A 151 -7.37 4.70 2.89
CA HIS A 151 -8.24 5.87 2.81
C HIS A 151 -7.54 7.10 3.38
N LYS A 152 -8.06 8.27 3.08
CA LYS A 152 -7.58 9.53 3.62
C LYS A 152 -8.00 9.71 5.07
N ASP A 153 -7.12 10.23 5.92
CA ASP A 153 -7.50 10.54 7.31
C ASP A 153 -8.56 11.66 7.36
N GLY A 154 -9.49 11.51 8.31
CA GLY A 154 -10.65 12.39 8.53
C GLY A 154 -11.77 12.31 7.48
N ALA A 155 -11.78 11.27 6.64
CA ALA A 155 -12.88 10.95 5.72
C ALA A 155 -14.11 10.37 6.45
#